data_AF-A0A223V9D6-F1
#
_entry.id   AF-A0A223V9D6-F1
#
_cell.length_a   1.000
_cell.length_b   1.000
_cell.length_c   1.000
_cell.angle_alpha   90.00
_cell.angle_beta   90.00
_cell.angle_gamma   90.00
#
_symmetry.space_group_name_H-M   'P 1'
#
loop_
_entity.id
_entity.type
_entity.pdbx_description
1 polymer ?
#
loop_
_entity_poly.entity_id
_entity_poly.type
_entity_poly.pdbx_seq_one_letter_code
_entity_poly.pdbx_strand_id
1 'polypeptide(L)'
;MTYKEVPDITLKMIINAGIIKSGTKVYSSPNNEIIGTLDKEGAITFEIDNEIKTFPFPSGAGRAITKTSINGWKYWRILDNGVYNDLSYYKEKFKRMESQR
;
A
#
# COMPACT_ATOMS: atom_id res chain seq x y z
N MET A 1 -10.76 -12.26 30.13
CA MET A 1 -10.18 -12.66 28.84
C MET A 1 -9.65 -11.42 28.16
N THR A 2 -8.33 -11.23 28.13
CA THR A 2 -7.72 -10.09 27.44
C THR A 2 -7.75 -10.39 25.95
N TYR A 3 -8.65 -9.73 25.22
CA TYR A 3 -8.61 -9.73 23.76
C TYR A 3 -7.26 -9.12 23.36
N LYS A 4 -6.33 -9.93 22.85
CA LYS A 4 -5.17 -9.41 22.13
C LYS A 4 -5.72 -8.91 20.80
N GLU A 5 -5.99 -7.62 20.69
CA GLU A 5 -6.20 -7.01 19.37
C GLU A 5 -4.98 -7.33 18.52
N VAL A 6 -5.19 -8.10 17.45
CA VAL A 6 -4.18 -8.26 16.42
C VAL A 6 -4.12 -6.90 15.73
N PRO A 7 -2.99 -6.16 15.81
CA PRO A 7 -2.91 -4.88 15.15
C PRO A 7 -3.16 -5.06 13.65
N ASP A 8 -3.97 -4.16 13.09
CA ASP A 8 -4.30 -4.20 11.67
C ASP A 8 -3.01 -4.11 10.84
N ILE A 9 -2.85 -4.97 9.83
CA ILE A 9 -1.59 -5.06 9.08
C ILE A 9 -1.36 -3.74 8.32
N THR A 10 -0.20 -3.14 8.57
CA THR A 10 0.26 -1.89 7.94
C THR A 10 1.27 -2.15 6.82
N LEU A 11 1.44 -1.19 5.91
CA LEU A 11 2.50 -1.26 4.90
C LEU A 11 3.90 -1.30 5.52
N LYS A 12 4.11 -0.57 6.63
CA LYS A 12 5.36 -0.63 7.39
C LYS A 12 5.71 -2.05 7.83
N MET A 13 4.74 -2.82 8.30
CA MET A 13 4.96 -4.23 8.69
C MET A 13 5.38 -5.08 7.49
N ILE A 14 4.72 -4.89 6.33
CA ILE A 14 5.03 -5.62 5.09
C ILE A 14 6.42 -5.26 4.56
N ILE A 15 6.81 -3.98 4.68
CA ILE A 15 8.14 -3.49 4.30
C ILE A 15 9.21 -4.03 5.24
N ASN A 16 8.99 -3.98 6.55
CA ASN A 16 9.91 -4.53 7.55
C ASN A 16 10.11 -6.04 7.42
N ALA A 17 9.08 -6.76 6.94
CA ALA A 17 9.16 -8.18 6.60
C ALA A 17 9.94 -8.47 5.30
N GLY A 18 10.35 -7.45 4.55
CA GLY A 18 11.07 -7.60 3.28
C GLY A 18 10.19 -8.08 2.12
N ILE A 19 8.86 -8.11 2.28
CA ILE A 19 7.92 -8.53 1.23
C ILE A 19 7.81 -7.45 0.15
N ILE A 20 7.85 -6.18 0.56
CA ILE A 20 7.95 -4.99 -0.29
C ILE A 20 9.18 -4.22 0.16
N LYS A 21 9.83 -3.47 -0.73
CA LYS A 21 10.98 -2.61 -0.38
C LYS A 21 10.54 -1.14 -0.26
N SER A 22 11.22 -0.38 0.58
CA SER A 22 11.15 1.08 0.51
C SER A 22 11.62 1.55 -0.87
N GLY A 23 11.02 2.61 -1.40
CA GLY A 23 11.24 3.10 -2.75
C GLY A 23 10.46 2.34 -3.83
N THR A 24 9.69 1.30 -3.47
CA THR A 24 8.83 0.60 -4.43
C THR A 24 7.77 1.55 -5.00
N LYS A 25 7.63 1.54 -6.33
CA LYS A 25 6.57 2.26 -7.03
C LYS A 25 5.22 1.58 -6.83
N VAL A 26 4.20 2.38 -6.60
CA VAL A 26 2.79 1.97 -6.60
C VAL A 26 2.04 2.70 -7.70
N TYR A 27 1.05 2.05 -8.28
CA TYR A 27 0.31 2.51 -9.44
C TYR A 27 -1.18 2.53 -9.12
N SER A 28 -1.89 3.57 -9.57
CA SER A 28 -3.34 3.66 -9.39
C SER A 28 -4.09 2.61 -10.22
N SER A 29 -5.19 2.11 -9.68
CA SER A 29 -6.17 1.30 -10.40
C SER A 29 -7.30 2.19 -10.95
N PRO A 30 -7.87 1.90 -12.13
CA PRO A 30 -7.59 0.76 -13.01
C PRO A 30 -6.53 1.01 -14.09
N ASN A 31 -6.14 2.25 -14.36
CA ASN A 31 -5.37 2.66 -15.55
C ASN A 31 -3.86 2.85 -15.33
N ASN A 32 -3.35 2.79 -14.09
CA ASN A 32 -1.93 3.00 -13.75
C ASN A 32 -1.39 4.40 -14.08
N GLU A 33 -2.26 5.40 -14.23
CA GLU A 33 -1.84 6.77 -14.62
C GLU A 33 -1.07 7.50 -13.52
N ILE A 34 -1.40 7.23 -12.25
CA ILE A 34 -0.75 7.89 -11.12
C ILE A 34 0.24 6.93 -10.49
N ILE A 35 1.48 7.40 -10.39
CA ILE A 35 2.61 6.65 -9.84
C ILE A 35 3.02 7.30 -8.53
N GLY A 36 2.91 6.53 -7.44
CA GLY A 36 3.45 6.90 -6.14
C GLY A 36 4.68 6.09 -5.78
N THR A 37 5.38 6.52 -4.73
CA THR A 37 6.54 5.84 -4.16
C THR A 37 6.27 5.56 -2.69
N LEU A 38 6.52 4.32 -2.26
CA LEU A 38 6.47 3.93 -0.86
C LEU A 38 7.72 4.35 -0.11
N ASP A 39 7.57 4.96 1.06
CA ASP A 39 8.69 5.16 1.98
C ASP A 39 8.82 4.02 3.01
N LYS A 40 9.82 4.10 3.89
CA LYS A 40 10.08 3.12 4.95
C LYS A 40 8.98 3.05 6.02
N GLU A 41 8.18 4.10 6.16
CA GLU A 41 7.06 4.16 7.10
C GLU A 41 5.76 3.62 6.47
N GLY A 42 5.80 3.25 5.19
CA GLY A 42 4.64 2.78 4.44
C GLY A 42 3.75 3.91 3.92
N ALA A 43 4.22 5.15 3.95
CA ALA A 43 3.53 6.28 3.33
C ALA A 43 3.71 6.25 1.81
N ILE A 44 2.69 6.72 1.09
CA ILE A 44 2.72 6.84 -0.37
C ILE A 44 2.90 8.32 -0.72
N THR A 45 3.95 8.62 -1.48
CA THR A 45 4.23 9.96 -2.00
C THR A 45 3.99 9.99 -3.51
N PHE A 46 3.20 10.94 -3.99
CA PHE A 46 2.95 11.15 -5.42
C PHE A 46 2.63 12.62 -5.70
N GLU A 47 2.73 13.01 -6.97
CA GLU A 47 2.33 14.33 -7.44
C GLU A 47 0.83 14.36 -7.75
N ILE A 48 0.13 15.37 -7.23
CA ILE A 48 -1.27 15.66 -7.54
C ILE A 48 -1.49 17.16 -7.46
N ASP A 49 -2.21 17.71 -8.43
CA ASP A 49 -2.46 19.16 -8.53
C ASP A 49 -1.15 19.99 -8.55
N ASN A 50 -0.11 19.50 -9.24
CA ASN A 50 1.25 20.07 -9.30
C ASN A 50 1.98 20.18 -7.93
N GLU A 51 1.53 19.43 -6.93
CA GLU A 51 2.15 19.38 -5.60
C GLU A 51 2.55 17.95 -5.25
N ILE A 52 3.75 17.78 -4.67
CA ILE A 52 4.16 16.51 -4.09
C ILE A 52 3.45 16.36 -2.74
N LYS A 53 2.62 15.31 -2.62
CA LYS A 53 1.89 15.00 -1.38
C LYS A 53 2.26 13.62 -0.87
N THR A 54 2.37 13.52 0.45
CA THR A 54 2.67 12.28 1.16
C THR A 54 1.50 11.89 2.04
N PHE A 55 1.06 10.65 1.92
CA PHE A 55 -0.08 10.12 2.68
C PHE A 55 0.34 8.90 3.50
N PRO A 56 0.10 8.89 4.82
CA PRO A 56 0.54 7.80 5.68
C PRO A 56 -0.23 6.49 5.46
N PHE A 57 -1.38 6.53 4.77
CA PHE A 57 -2.23 5.37 4.56
C PHE A 57 -2.73 5.26 3.11
N PRO A 58 -2.83 4.04 2.54
CA PRO A 58 -3.28 3.81 1.17
C PRO A 58 -4.65 4.41 0.84
N SER A 59 -5.61 4.33 1.78
CA SER A 59 -6.96 4.84 1.55
C SER A 59 -6.99 6.37 1.47
N GLY A 60 -6.15 7.05 2.27
CA GLY A 60 -6.01 8.51 2.20
C GLY A 60 -5.39 8.96 0.87
N ALA A 61 -4.32 8.26 0.45
CA ALA A 61 -3.70 8.45 -0.85
C ALA A 61 -4.69 8.27 -2.01
N GLY A 62 -5.47 7.18 -1.99
CA GLY A 62 -6.47 6.92 -3.03
C GLY A 62 -7.59 7.97 -3.05
N ARG A 63 -8.11 8.35 -1.89
CA ARG A 63 -9.16 9.38 -1.77
C ARG A 63 -8.71 10.75 -2.27
N ALA A 64 -7.43 11.11 -2.09
CA ALA A 64 -6.91 12.37 -2.59
C ALA A 64 -7.04 12.50 -4.12
N ILE A 65 -6.97 11.36 -4.83
CA ILE A 65 -7.13 11.25 -6.28
C ILE A 65 -8.61 11.14 -6.65
N THR A 66 -9.29 10.12 -6.12
CA THR A 66 -10.65 9.76 -6.58
C THR A 66 -11.73 10.69 -6.04
N LYS A 67 -11.39 11.54 -5.07
CA LYS A 67 -12.30 12.42 -4.31
C LYS A 67 -13.48 11.68 -3.67
N THR A 68 -13.36 10.36 -3.50
CA THR A 68 -14.40 9.45 -2.98
C THR A 68 -13.81 8.43 -2.03
N SER A 69 -14.66 7.80 -1.20
CA SER A 69 -14.23 6.71 -0.33
C SER A 69 -13.81 5.49 -1.16
N ILE A 70 -12.59 5.01 -0.96
CA ILE A 70 -12.05 3.87 -1.69
C ILE A 70 -11.25 2.93 -0.80
N ASN A 71 -11.23 1.66 -1.16
CA ASN A 71 -10.34 0.68 -0.53
C ASN A 71 -8.91 0.86 -1.08
N GLY A 72 -8.07 1.58 -0.34
CA GLY A 72 -6.69 1.85 -0.73
C GLY A 72 -5.85 0.60 -0.97
N TRP A 73 -6.15 -0.52 -0.30
CA TRP A 73 -5.43 -1.78 -0.50
C TRP A 73 -5.69 -2.41 -1.86
N LYS A 74 -6.87 -2.19 -2.44
CA LYS A 74 -7.21 -2.66 -3.80
C LYS A 74 -6.92 -1.61 -4.88
N TYR A 75 -6.85 -0.35 -4.48
CA TYR A 75 -6.64 0.76 -5.40
C TYR A 75 -5.19 0.86 -5.86
N TRP A 76 -4.24 0.72 -4.94
CA TRP A 76 -2.82 0.80 -5.27
C TRP A 76 -2.28 -0.57 -5.66
N ARG A 77 -1.45 -0.60 -6.70
CA ARG A 77 -0.85 -1.81 -7.27
C ARG A 77 0.65 -1.68 -7.37
N ILE A 78 1.38 -2.79 -7.27
CA ILE A 78 2.81 -2.87 -7.54
C ILE A 78 3.00 -3.69 -8.80
N LEU A 79 3.85 -3.20 -9.71
CA LEU A 79 4.28 -3.95 -10.88
C LEU A 79 5.39 -4.93 -10.46
N ASP A 80 5.07 -6.21 -10.43
CA ASP A 80 5.99 -7.29 -10.05
C ASP A 80 5.99 -8.36 -11.14
N ASN A 81 7.16 -8.61 -11.74
CA ASN A 81 7.35 -9.53 -12.86
C ASN A 81 6.37 -9.32 -14.04
N GLY A 82 6.10 -8.05 -14.38
CA GLY A 82 5.18 -7.69 -15.48
C GLY A 82 3.69 -7.75 -15.12
N VAL A 83 3.35 -8.12 -13.88
CA VAL A 83 1.96 -8.22 -13.40
C VAL A 83 1.69 -7.16 -12.35
N TYR A 84 0.57 -6.46 -12.48
CA TYR A 84 0.10 -5.52 -11.46
C TYR A 84 -0.65 -6.27 -10.35
N ASN A 85 -0.04 -6.37 -9.18
CA ASN A 85 -0.66 -6.94 -7.98
C ASN A 85 -1.10 -5.82 -7.05
N ASP A 86 -2.34 -5.84 -6.57
CA ASP A 86 -2.82 -4.86 -5.59
C ASP A 86 -2.13 -5.02 -4.22
N LEU A 87 -2.14 -3.98 -3.39
CA LEU A 87 -1.52 -4.05 -2.05
C LEU A 87 -2.16 -5.12 -1.15
N SER A 88 -3.42 -5.49 -1.38
CA SER A 88 -4.09 -6.54 -0.60
C SER A 88 -3.47 -7.92 -0.85
N TYR A 89 -2.96 -8.19 -2.05
CA TYR A 89 -2.15 -9.38 -2.34
C TYR A 89 -0.96 -9.52 -1.38
N TYR A 90 -0.23 -8.43 -1.16
CA TYR A 90 0.94 -8.42 -0.26
C TYR A 90 0.54 -8.49 1.22
N LYS A 91 -0.61 -7.90 1.59
CA LYS A 91 -1.20 -8.07 2.94
C LYS A 91 -1.52 -9.54 3.22
N GLU A 92 -2.08 -10.26 2.25
CA GLU A 92 -2.34 -11.70 2.38
C GLU A 92 -1.04 -12.53 2.40
N LYS A 93 -0.03 -12.15 1.62
CA LYS A 93 1.30 -12.79 1.67
C LYS A 93 1.94 -12.65 3.06
N PHE A 94 1.84 -11.47 3.67
CA PHE A 94 2.31 -11.24 5.04
C PHE A 94 1.56 -12.10 6.06
N LYS A 95 0.23 -12.17 6.00
CA LYS A 95 -0.56 -13.04 6.89
C LYS A 95 -0.11 -14.49 6.84
N ARG A 96 0.06 -15.05 5.63
CA ARG A 96 0.50 -16.44 5.45
C ARG A 96 1.89 -16.69 6.05
N MET A 97 2.80 -15.74 5.91
CA MET A 97 4.15 -15.83 6.48
C MET A 97 4.10 -15.87 8.01
N GLU A 98 3.28 -15.03 8.64
CA GLU A 98 3.15 -14.99 10.10
C GLU A 98 2.38 -16.20 10.67
N SER A 99 1.44 -16.79 9.93
CA SER A 99 0.75 -18.02 10.35
C SER A 99 1.62 -19.28 10.34
N GLN A 100 2.83 -19.21 9.75
CA GLN A 100 3.77 -20.33 9.68
C GLN A 100 4.91 -20.25 10.72
N ARG A 101 4.91 -19.20 11.55
CA ARG A 101 5.83 -19.01 12.68
C ARG A 101 5.21 -19.50 13.98
#